data_AF-Q01YV3-F1
#
_entry.id   AF-Q01YV3-F1
#
_cell.length_a   1.000
_cell.length_b   1.000
_cell.length_c   1.000
_cell.angle_alpha   90.00
_cell.angle_beta   90.00
_cell.angle_gamma   90.00
#
_symmetry.space_group_name_H-M   'P 1'
#
loop_
_entity.id
_entity.type
_entity.pdbx_description
1 polymer ?
#
loop_
_entity_poly.entity_id
_entity_poly.type
_entity_poly.pdbx_seq_one_letter_code
_entity_poly.pdbx_strand_id
1 'polypeptide(L)'
;MHAVVMDSLEEFLAGTLKPEVQRDVEAHLSTCGLCREEVAAMQEISSCFRVFEAPEALEPAPGFYAQVKRRVGDRHAVPSFAGFFALDFAFGRRLVFASLITLAILGSYLVSTETDYPTGLSPAAVMAQQDSPAFDSARGQDNMLVTMTTYEP
;
A
#
# COMPACT_ATOMS: atom_id res chain seq x y z
N MET A 1 -41.92 -24.24 11.34
CA MET A 1 -42.82 -24.14 10.16
C MET A 1 -43.68 -25.38 9.91
N HIS A 2 -44.97 -25.22 9.60
CA HIS A 2 -45.90 -26.30 9.23
C HIS A 2 -46.02 -26.50 7.71
N ALA A 3 -46.34 -27.72 7.27
CA ALA A 3 -46.39 -28.14 5.85
C ALA A 3 -47.24 -27.20 4.96
N VAL A 4 -48.41 -26.77 5.45
CA VAL A 4 -49.31 -25.84 4.72
C VAL A 4 -48.61 -24.55 4.30
N VAL A 5 -47.67 -24.05 5.12
CA VAL A 5 -46.91 -22.83 4.79
C VAL A 5 -45.63 -23.17 4.01
N MET A 6 -44.98 -24.31 4.32
CA MET A 6 -43.76 -24.73 3.63
C MET A 6 -43.98 -25.02 2.15
N ASP A 7 -45.05 -25.73 1.81
CA ASP A 7 -45.33 -26.19 0.44
C ASP A 7 -45.69 -25.04 -0.51
N SER A 8 -46.08 -23.88 0.04
CA SER A 8 -46.53 -22.71 -0.72
C SER A 8 -45.75 -21.44 -0.39
N LEU A 9 -44.62 -21.56 0.33
CA LEU A 9 -43.85 -20.42 0.82
C LEU A 9 -43.32 -19.54 -0.31
N GLU A 10 -42.67 -20.15 -1.29
CA GLU A 10 -41.99 -19.44 -2.38
C GLU A 10 -42.99 -18.64 -3.22
N GLU A 11 -44.09 -19.28 -3.60
CA GLU A 11 -45.18 -18.70 -4.37
C GLU A 11 -45.94 -17.62 -3.55
N PHE A 12 -46.04 -17.78 -2.22
CA PHE A 12 -46.62 -16.79 -1.33
C PHE A 12 -45.73 -15.55 -1.21
N LEU A 13 -44.40 -15.72 -1.07
CA LEU A 13 -43.43 -14.63 -1.04
C LEU A 13 -43.29 -13.92 -2.39
N ALA A 14 -43.44 -14.65 -3.50
CA ALA A 14 -43.46 -14.09 -4.86
C ALA A 14 -44.80 -13.40 -5.20
N GLY A 15 -45.85 -13.61 -4.40
CA GLY A 15 -47.19 -13.08 -4.66
C GLY A 15 -47.90 -13.74 -5.86
N THR A 16 -47.47 -14.93 -6.26
CA THR A 16 -48.00 -15.67 -7.43
C THR A 16 -48.94 -16.82 -7.03
N LEU A 17 -49.29 -16.91 -5.74
CA LEU A 17 -50.15 -17.96 -5.21
C LEU A 17 -51.57 -17.94 -5.82
N LYS A 18 -52.18 -19.12 -5.97
CA LYS A 18 -53.59 -19.22 -6.34
C LYS A 18 -54.48 -18.72 -5.19
N PRO A 19 -55.60 -18.03 -5.47
CA PRO A 19 -56.47 -17.43 -4.44
C PRO A 19 -57.09 -18.44 -3.45
N GLU A 20 -57.19 -19.71 -3.84
CA GLU A 20 -57.69 -20.77 -2.96
C GLU A 20 -56.66 -21.13 -1.89
N VAL A 21 -55.44 -21.45 -2.30
CA VAL A 21 -54.32 -21.78 -1.41
C VAL A 21 -53.93 -20.58 -0.55
N GLN A 22 -54.11 -19.36 -1.06
CA GLN A 22 -53.77 -18.14 -0.32
C GLN A 22 -54.64 -18.00 0.92
N ARG A 23 -55.93 -18.29 0.80
CA ARG A 23 -56.86 -18.24 1.94
C ARG A 23 -56.51 -19.29 2.99
N ASP A 24 -56.06 -20.48 2.58
CA ASP A 24 -55.66 -21.54 3.50
C ASP A 24 -54.38 -21.15 4.28
N VAL A 25 -53.39 -20.59 3.59
CA VAL A 25 -52.16 -20.06 4.21
C VAL A 25 -52.49 -18.91 5.15
N GLU A 26 -53.30 -17.94 4.74
CA GLU A 26 -53.72 -16.80 5.57
C GLU A 26 -54.51 -17.24 6.81
N ALA A 27 -55.41 -18.22 6.65
CA ALA A 27 -56.14 -18.82 7.77
C ALA A 27 -55.18 -19.50 8.76
N HIS A 28 -54.18 -20.24 8.27
CA HIS A 28 -53.17 -20.83 9.12
C HIS A 28 -52.32 -19.78 9.84
N LEU A 29 -51.86 -18.75 9.12
CA LEU A 29 -51.09 -17.66 9.70
C LEU A 29 -51.89 -16.93 10.77
N SER A 30 -53.21 -16.75 10.61
CA SER A 30 -54.05 -16.15 11.66
C SER A 30 -54.01 -16.94 12.97
N THR A 31 -53.91 -18.28 12.89
CA THR A 31 -53.99 -19.20 14.03
C THR A 31 -52.61 -19.52 14.65
N CYS A 32 -51.55 -19.56 13.85
CA CYS A 32 -50.21 -19.95 14.30
C CYS A 32 -49.26 -18.74 14.39
N GLY A 33 -48.95 -18.29 15.61
CA GLY A 33 -48.00 -17.20 15.85
C GLY A 33 -46.57 -17.50 15.36
N LEU A 34 -46.11 -18.74 15.56
CA LEU A 34 -44.75 -19.15 15.16
C LEU A 34 -44.54 -19.08 13.63
N CYS A 35 -45.51 -19.57 12.84
CA CYS A 35 -45.41 -19.47 11.38
C CYS A 35 -45.54 -18.02 10.90
N ARG A 36 -46.30 -17.17 11.61
CA ARG A 36 -46.42 -15.74 11.32
C ARG A 36 -45.09 -15.02 11.49
N GLU A 37 -44.37 -15.29 12.57
CA GLU A 37 -43.06 -14.69 12.84
C GLU A 37 -42.02 -15.14 11.80
N GLU A 38 -41.97 -16.45 11.49
CA GLU A 38 -41.07 -17.00 10.47
C GLU A 38 -41.32 -16.37 9.09
N VAL A 39 -42.57 -16.27 8.66
CA VAL A 39 -42.94 -15.67 7.36
C VAL A 39 -42.66 -14.16 7.33
N ALA A 40 -42.91 -13.44 8.42
CA ALA A 40 -42.61 -12.01 8.51
C ALA A 40 -41.10 -11.73 8.36
N ALA A 41 -40.25 -12.53 9.02
CA ALA A 41 -38.80 -12.41 8.89
C ALA A 41 -38.33 -12.68 7.45
N MET A 42 -38.93 -13.66 6.76
CA MET A 42 -38.62 -13.94 5.36
C MET A 42 -39.10 -12.83 4.42
N GLN A 43 -40.28 -12.26 4.65
CA GLN A 43 -40.80 -11.12 3.87
C GLN A 43 -39.90 -9.89 4.00
N GLU A 44 -39.37 -9.62 5.20
CA GLU A 44 -38.44 -8.53 5.44
C GLU A 44 -37.18 -8.70 4.57
N ILE A 45 -36.58 -9.90 4.58
CA ILE A 45 -35.41 -10.22 3.76
C ILE A 45 -35.73 -10.10 2.25
N SER A 46 -36.86 -10.65 1.80
CA SER A 46 -37.31 -10.55 0.40
C SER A 46 -37.51 -9.09 -0.03
N SER A 47 -38.01 -8.23 0.85
CA SER A 47 -38.18 -6.81 0.58
C SER A 47 -36.85 -6.08 0.38
N CYS A 48 -35.80 -6.47 1.12
CA CYS A 48 -34.45 -5.95 0.91
C CYS A 48 -33.91 -6.33 -0.47
N PHE A 49 -34.16 -7.54 -0.93
CA PHE A 49 -33.75 -7.98 -2.27
C PHE A 49 -34.49 -7.25 -3.38
N ARG A 50 -35.77 -6.89 -3.17
CA ARG A 50 -36.56 -6.11 -4.14
C ARG A 50 -36.00 -4.72 -4.42
N VAL A 51 -35.21 -4.14 -3.51
CA VAL A 51 -34.50 -2.86 -3.74
C VAL A 51 -33.38 -3.03 -4.76
N PHE A 52 -32.81 -4.22 -4.88
CA PHE A 52 -31.77 -4.55 -5.86
C PHE A 52 -32.33 -5.04 -7.19
N GLU A 53 -33.63 -5.28 -7.27
CA GLU A 53 -34.30 -5.63 -8.52
C GLU A 53 -34.23 -4.42 -9.45
N ALA A 54 -33.25 -4.46 -10.36
CA ALA A 54 -33.11 -3.47 -11.40
C ALA A 54 -34.34 -3.57 -12.31
N PRO A 55 -34.99 -2.44 -12.67
CA PRO A 55 -36.03 -2.46 -13.70
C PRO A 55 -35.48 -3.15 -14.95
N GLU A 56 -36.25 -4.10 -15.48
CA GLU A 56 -35.84 -5.12 -16.48
C GLU A 56 -35.26 -4.55 -17.80
N ALA A 57 -35.27 -3.23 -17.99
CA ALA A 57 -34.51 -2.57 -19.04
C ALA A 57 -34.17 -1.12 -18.66
N LEU A 58 -33.19 -0.92 -17.76
CA LEU A 58 -32.45 0.36 -17.75
C LEU A 58 -31.49 0.38 -18.94
N GLU A 59 -32.01 0.60 -20.15
CA GLU A 59 -31.15 1.10 -21.23
C GLU A 59 -30.93 2.60 -20.98
N PRO A 60 -29.74 3.03 -20.52
CA PRO A 60 -29.49 4.43 -20.28
C PRO A 60 -29.54 5.18 -21.61
N ALA A 61 -30.13 6.39 -21.62
CA ALA A 61 -30.20 7.21 -22.82
C ALA A 61 -28.80 7.39 -23.45
N PRO A 62 -28.71 7.45 -24.80
CA PRO A 62 -27.45 7.71 -25.48
C PRO A 62 -26.74 8.94 -24.91
N GLY A 63 -25.50 8.78 -24.46
CA GLY A 63 -24.71 9.86 -23.85
C GLY A 63 -24.74 9.94 -22.32
N PHE A 64 -25.59 9.15 -21.63
CA PHE A 64 -25.58 9.04 -20.16
C PHE A 64 -24.18 8.71 -19.62
N TYR A 65 -23.50 7.73 -20.23
CA TYR A 65 -22.15 7.34 -19.83
C TYR A 65 -21.12 8.48 -19.99
N ALA A 66 -21.26 9.30 -21.04
CA ALA A 66 -20.41 10.47 -21.23
C ALA A 66 -20.66 11.54 -20.15
N GLN A 67 -21.92 11.75 -19.77
CA GLN A 67 -22.30 12.68 -18.70
C GLN A 67 -21.83 12.22 -17.32
N VAL A 68 -21.95 10.92 -17.02
CA VAL A 68 -21.45 10.33 -15.77
C VAL A 68 -19.94 10.45 -15.69
N LYS A 69 -19.20 10.06 -16.73
CA LYS A 69 -17.74 10.20 -16.76
C LYS A 69 -17.29 11.63 -16.53
N ARG A 70 -17.97 12.61 -17.15
CA ARG A 70 -17.68 14.03 -16.93
C ARG A 70 -17.94 14.44 -15.48
N ARG A 71 -19.12 14.13 -14.94
CA ARG A 71 -19.51 14.53 -13.58
C ARG A 71 -18.69 13.83 -12.48
N VAL A 72 -18.27 12.59 -12.69
CA VAL A 72 -17.40 11.83 -11.77
C VAL A 72 -15.96 12.32 -11.88
N GLY A 73 -15.45 12.52 -13.09
CA GLY A 73 -14.12 13.10 -13.32
C GLY A 73 -13.95 14.47 -12.66
N ASP A 74 -14.97 15.33 -12.76
CA ASP A 74 -14.98 16.66 -12.15
C ASP A 74 -15.07 16.60 -10.62
N ARG A 75 -15.69 15.56 -10.04
CA ARG A 75 -15.80 15.36 -8.58
C ARG A 75 -14.58 14.69 -7.95
N HIS A 76 -13.87 13.85 -8.70
CA HIS A 76 -12.68 13.13 -8.23
C HIS A 76 -11.36 13.85 -8.50
N ALA A 77 -11.40 15.11 -8.96
CA ALA A 77 -10.23 15.98 -9.02
C ALA A 77 -9.78 16.48 -7.62
N VAL A 78 -9.93 15.66 -6.57
CA VAL A 78 -9.23 15.86 -5.30
C VAL A 78 -8.09 14.84 -5.28
N PRO A 79 -6.83 15.29 -5.41
CA PRO A 79 -5.70 14.38 -5.40
C PRO A 79 -5.45 13.96 -3.94
N SER A 80 -6.06 12.85 -3.51
CA SER A 80 -5.81 12.24 -2.21
C SER A 80 -4.32 11.94 -1.96
N PHE A 81 -3.53 11.78 -3.02
CA PHE A 81 -2.07 11.63 -2.95
C PHE A 81 -1.27 12.94 -3.08
N ALA A 82 -1.78 13.98 -3.75
CA ALA A 82 -1.05 15.25 -3.81
C ALA A 82 -1.12 16.00 -2.48
N GLY A 83 -2.11 15.72 -1.63
CA GLY A 83 -2.10 16.15 -0.23
C GLY A 83 -0.89 15.64 0.56
N PHE A 84 -0.37 14.45 0.26
CA PHE A 84 0.80 13.89 0.96
C PHE A 84 2.12 14.58 0.57
N PHE A 85 2.23 15.05 -0.68
CA PHE A 85 3.37 15.86 -1.14
C PHE A 85 3.19 17.36 -0.87
N ALA A 86 1.94 17.83 -0.69
CA ALA A 86 1.63 19.22 -0.34
C ALA A 86 1.64 19.48 1.18
N LEU A 87 1.55 18.44 2.01
CA LEU A 87 1.73 18.53 3.45
C LEU A 87 3.21 18.72 3.79
N ASP A 88 3.52 19.98 4.06
CA ASP A 88 4.70 20.53 4.72
C ASP A 88 5.97 20.71 3.87
N PHE A 89 6.06 21.89 3.24
CA PHE A 89 7.33 22.55 2.94
C PHE A 89 8.28 22.54 4.16
N ALA A 90 7.74 22.53 5.38
CA ALA A 90 8.48 22.33 6.61
C ALA A 90 9.11 20.93 6.73
N PHE A 91 8.44 19.87 6.27
CA PHE A 91 8.97 18.50 6.21
C PHE A 91 10.07 18.40 5.17
N GLY A 92 9.84 18.97 3.97
CA GLY A 92 10.88 19.06 2.92
C GLY A 92 12.13 19.79 3.42
N ARG A 93 11.96 20.93 4.11
CA ARG A 93 13.07 21.67 4.71
C ARG A 93 13.80 20.87 5.79
N ARG A 94 13.06 20.16 6.66
CA ARG A 94 13.66 19.29 7.69
C ARG A 94 14.45 18.13 7.06
N LEU A 95 13.94 17.54 5.97
CA LEU A 95 14.60 16.47 5.23
C LEU A 95 15.91 16.96 4.59
N VAL A 96 15.90 18.15 3.97
CA VAL A 96 17.10 18.77 3.39
C VAL A 96 18.15 19.06 4.48
N PHE A 97 17.75 19.61 5.62
CA PHE A 97 18.69 19.83 6.72
C PHE A 97 19.24 18.52 7.29
N ALA A 98 18.40 17.49 7.43
CA ALA A 98 18.83 16.17 7.89
C ALA A 98 19.85 15.55 6.92
N SER A 99 19.63 15.63 5.60
CA SER A 99 20.57 15.11 4.61
C SER A 99 21.88 15.88 4.60
N LEU A 100 21.84 17.22 4.68
CA LEU A 100 23.04 18.06 4.75
C LEU A 100 23.85 17.82 6.02
N ILE A 101 23.20 17.67 7.18
CA ILE A 101 23.88 17.35 8.45
C ILE A 101 24.53 15.96 8.35
N THR A 102 23.81 14.98 7.82
CA THR A 102 24.35 13.62 7.66
C THR A 102 25.57 13.63 6.73
N LEU A 103 25.52 14.39 5.63
CA LEU A 103 26.62 14.54 4.70
C LEU A 103 27.80 15.28 5.32
N ALA A 104 27.55 16.31 6.13
CA ALA A 104 28.59 17.03 6.86
C ALA A 104 29.28 16.14 7.90
N ILE A 105 28.52 15.35 8.67
CA ILE A 105 29.06 14.40 9.66
C ILE A 105 29.89 13.33 8.96
N LEU A 106 29.34 12.71 7.90
CA LEU A 106 30.03 11.63 7.20
C LEU A 106 31.28 12.14 6.46
N GLY A 107 31.20 13.33 5.84
CA GLY A 107 32.35 13.98 5.21
C GLY A 107 33.43 14.36 6.23
N SER A 108 33.04 14.93 7.37
CA SER A 108 33.97 15.25 8.46
C SER A 108 34.62 14.00 9.03
N TYR A 109 33.86 12.91 9.18
CA TYR A 109 34.37 11.63 9.64
C TYR A 109 35.41 11.09 8.66
N LEU A 110 35.11 11.04 7.36
CA LEU A 110 36.05 10.58 6.33
C LEU A 110 37.34 11.40 6.32
N VAL A 111 37.26 12.74 6.33
CA VAL A 111 38.44 13.62 6.38
C VAL A 111 39.25 13.39 7.65
N SER A 112 38.59 13.26 8.80
CA SER A 112 39.28 13.03 10.08
C SER A 112 39.97 11.67 10.10
N THR A 113 39.33 10.63 9.55
CA THR A 113 39.92 9.29 9.44
C THR A 113 41.03 9.20 8.41
N GLU A 114 41.02 10.01 7.35
CA GLU A 114 42.18 10.12 6.44
C GLU A 114 43.35 10.83 7.12
N THR A 115 43.13 11.87 7.91
CA THR A 115 44.21 12.50 8.70
C THR A 115 44.78 11.59 9.78
N ASP A 116 43.95 10.71 10.37
CA ASP A 116 44.38 9.72 11.37
C ASP A 116 44.85 8.40 10.74
N TYR A 117 44.72 8.22 9.42
CA TYR A 117 45.45 7.18 8.72
C TYR A 117 46.87 7.71 8.55
N PRO A 118 47.87 7.25 9.33
CA PRO A 118 49.25 7.64 9.08
C PRO A 118 49.57 7.19 7.67
N THR A 119 49.63 8.15 6.76
CA THR A 119 49.97 7.95 5.37
C THR A 119 51.42 7.50 5.35
N GLY A 120 51.62 6.19 5.40
CA GLY A 120 52.90 5.53 5.26
C GLY A 120 53.86 5.70 6.44
N LEU A 121 54.79 4.74 6.50
CA LEU A 121 56.04 4.87 7.22
C LEU A 121 56.60 6.29 7.01
N SER A 122 56.80 7.07 8.08
CA SER A 122 57.35 8.42 7.94
C SER A 122 58.65 8.38 7.10
N PRO A 123 58.93 9.38 6.26
CA PRO A 123 60.18 9.42 5.48
C PRO A 123 61.42 9.23 6.36
N ALA A 124 61.36 9.72 7.61
CA ALA A 124 62.39 9.51 8.62
C ALA A 124 62.52 8.04 9.05
N ALA A 125 61.42 7.29 9.13
CA ALA A 125 61.43 5.85 9.43
C ALA A 125 61.93 5.00 8.24
N VAL A 126 61.64 5.41 7.00
CA VAL A 126 62.20 4.77 5.79
C VAL A 126 63.70 5.03 5.69
N MET A 127 64.15 6.27 5.92
CA MET A 127 65.58 6.61 5.91
C MET A 127 66.34 5.95 7.06
N ALA A 128 65.74 5.84 8.26
CA ALA A 128 66.34 5.09 9.37
C ALA A 128 66.45 3.58 9.08
N GLN A 129 65.61 3.04 8.19
CA GLN A 129 65.69 1.65 7.77
C GLN A 129 66.74 1.41 6.67
N GLN A 130 67.09 2.44 5.88
CA GLN A 130 68.18 2.39 4.90
C GLN A 130 69.57 2.33 5.56
N ASP A 131 69.73 2.90 6.76
CA ASP A 131 71.00 2.82 7.53
C ASP A 131 71.14 1.52 8.34
N SER A 132 70.17 0.60 8.24
CA SER A 132 70.25 -0.70 8.90
C SER A 132 71.07 -1.69 8.05
N PRO A 133 72.02 -2.44 8.62
CA PRO A 133 72.91 -3.33 7.87
C PRO A 133 72.20 -4.49 7.15
N ALA A 134 70.88 -4.65 7.34
CA ALA A 134 70.04 -5.59 6.60
C ALA A 134 69.71 -5.12 5.17
N PHE A 135 69.77 -3.82 4.88
CA PHE A 135 69.37 -3.26 3.58
C PHE A 135 70.35 -3.59 2.45
N ASP A 136 71.64 -3.77 2.75
CA ASP A 136 72.67 -4.14 1.77
C ASP A 136 72.61 -5.60 1.30
N SER A 137 71.79 -6.45 1.93
CA SER A 137 71.77 -7.89 1.66
C SER A 137 70.57 -8.37 0.80
N ALA A 138 69.60 -7.50 0.51
CA ALA A 138 68.41 -7.84 -0.26
C ALA A 138 68.42 -7.15 -1.63
N ARG A 139 68.60 -7.97 -2.68
CA ARG A 139 68.61 -7.66 -4.12
C ARG A 139 67.77 -6.43 -4.51
N GLY A 140 68.45 -5.45 -5.13
CA GLY A 140 67.87 -4.19 -5.62
C GLY A 140 66.76 -4.25 -6.69
N GLN A 141 66.14 -5.41 -6.94
CA GLN A 141 64.98 -5.52 -7.83
C GLN A 141 63.64 -5.30 -7.09
N ASP A 142 63.55 -5.67 -5.81
CA ASP A 142 62.30 -5.52 -5.05
C ASP A 142 62.07 -4.08 -4.56
N ASN A 143 63.14 -3.30 -4.37
CA ASN A 143 63.07 -1.88 -3.97
C ASN A 143 62.60 -0.95 -5.10
N MET A 144 62.79 -1.35 -6.36
CA MET A 144 62.33 -0.55 -7.50
C MET A 144 60.80 -0.53 -7.60
N LEU A 145 60.14 -1.66 -7.27
CA LEU A 145 58.69 -1.80 -7.32
C LEU A 145 57.99 -1.01 -6.21
N VAL A 146 58.56 -1.01 -4.99
CA VAL A 146 58.02 -0.23 -3.87
C VAL A 146 58.02 1.26 -4.17
N THR A 147 59.09 1.76 -4.79
CA THR A 147 59.25 3.19 -5.10
C THR A 147 58.27 3.68 -6.18
N MET A 148 57.82 2.81 -7.09
CA MET A 148 56.84 3.17 -8.12
C MET A 148 55.38 3.17 -7.61
N THR A 149 55.09 2.46 -6.52
CA THR A 149 53.73 2.41 -5.94
C THR A 149 53.44 3.56 -4.97
N THR A 150 54.47 4.30 -4.54
CA THR A 150 54.36 5.39 -3.56
C THR A 150 54.30 6.79 -4.18
N TYR A 151 54.22 6.91 -5.50
CA TYR A 151 54.15 8.20 -6.20
C TYR A 151 52.89 8.27 -7.07
N GLU A 152 51.82 8.88 -6.54
CA GLU A 152 50.70 9.40 -7.34
C GLU A 152 50.72 10.95 -7.28
N PRO A 153 50.38 11.65 -8.38
CA PRO A 153 50.44 13.12 -8.48
C PRO A 153 49.35 13.86 -7.72
#